data_AF-Q4DZQ0-F1
#
_entry.id   AF-Q4DZQ0-F1
#
_cell.length_a   1.000
_cell.length_b   1.000
_cell.length_c   1.000
_cell.angle_alpha   90.00
_cell.angle_beta   90.00
_cell.angle_gamma   90.00
#
_symmetry.space_group_name_H-M   'P 1'
#
loop_
_entity.id
_entity.type
_entity.pdbx_description
1 polymer ?
#
loop_
_entity_poly.entity_id
_entity_poly.type
_entity_poly.pdbx_seq_one_letter_code
_entity_poly.pdbx_strand_id
1 'polypeptide(L)'
;MRLGSPAHLRRFFPAEGMAAAITCCLSPRCLASSRQIHGRSGRGDLFFVNSDARRHDMRALVQLRGPRQSSQATCPESGQLYYKKLMLHAVSEGANSGSEQYRHAASTWAYLLPSLLRCAELAVAETLWAKLCRIELEGNKGEGTLLTEREKKSLRDGQELFRYELHQRIPLLEESVTFAGLRELISWFTVARRSWVRLPTTSSSPKTPSIDIATNHLVSMEGSLLPSRDIFSVFAAPNVFRDTTPGSCQTYNMAMRVARLTEVVVLSVHDEMARLGNDESIGKDKPKSARLLEKEEKMRQCLLDEFRWHNISYRAVVSNNAAERGERGGAKPSPIHALE
;
A
#
# COMPACT_ATOMS: atom_id res chain seq x y z
N MET A 1 8.44 11.82 -40.21
CA MET A 1 7.24 11.13 -39.68
C MET A 1 7.13 11.45 -38.20
N ARG A 2 6.18 12.32 -37.81
CA ARG A 2 6.02 12.80 -36.42
C ARG A 2 5.01 11.92 -35.68
N LEU A 3 5.46 11.19 -34.68
CA LEU A 3 4.62 10.44 -33.74
C LEU A 3 3.95 11.41 -32.77
N GLY A 4 2.61 11.43 -32.81
CA GLY A 4 1.77 12.26 -31.95
C GLY A 4 1.80 11.81 -30.50
N SER A 5 2.03 12.76 -29.60
CA SER A 5 1.92 12.62 -28.15
C SER A 5 0.43 12.66 -27.74
N PRO A 6 -0.06 11.78 -26.85
CA PRO A 6 -1.44 11.87 -26.38
C PRO A 6 -1.57 12.94 -25.29
N ALA A 7 -2.54 13.84 -25.49
CA ALA A 7 -2.84 14.96 -24.61
C ALA A 7 -3.21 14.55 -23.18
N HIS A 8 -2.55 15.16 -22.20
CA HIS A 8 -2.95 15.15 -20.80
C HIS A 8 -4.24 15.97 -20.62
N LEU A 9 -5.39 15.32 -20.52
CA LEU A 9 -6.63 15.94 -20.03
C LEU A 9 -6.52 16.18 -18.53
N ARG A 10 -6.29 17.44 -18.13
CA ARG A 10 -6.46 17.92 -16.76
C ARG A 10 -7.93 17.77 -16.37
N ARG A 11 -8.25 16.86 -15.44
CA ARG A 11 -9.59 16.74 -14.84
C ARG A 11 -9.75 17.76 -13.71
N PHE A 12 -10.77 18.60 -13.83
CA PHE A 12 -11.31 19.42 -12.74
C PHE A 12 -12.18 18.52 -11.85
N PHE A 13 -11.94 18.51 -10.54
CA PHE A 13 -12.75 17.77 -9.55
C PHE A 13 -13.76 18.73 -8.90
N PRO A 14 -15.06 18.39 -8.85
CA PRO A 14 -15.97 18.96 -7.86
C PRO A 14 -15.71 18.28 -6.50
N ALA A 15 -15.24 19.06 -5.53
CA ALA A 15 -14.63 18.61 -4.27
C ALA A 15 -15.62 18.12 -3.18
N GLU A 16 -16.93 18.20 -3.40
CA GLU A 16 -17.89 18.20 -2.29
C GLU A 16 -18.46 16.80 -1.93
N GLY A 17 -18.39 15.82 -2.84
CA GLY A 17 -18.99 14.48 -2.63
C GLY A 17 -18.04 13.40 -2.07
N MET A 18 -16.75 13.45 -2.43
CA MET A 18 -15.75 12.45 -2.03
C MET A 18 -15.10 12.74 -0.67
N ALA A 19 -15.10 14.01 -0.25
CA ALA A 19 -14.52 14.39 1.03
C ALA A 19 -15.21 13.66 2.19
N ALA A 20 -16.54 13.55 2.25
CA ALA A 20 -17.21 12.97 3.42
C ALA A 20 -16.89 11.48 3.66
N ALA A 21 -16.87 10.65 2.62
CA ALA A 21 -16.62 9.21 2.74
C ALA A 21 -15.13 8.89 2.96
N ILE A 22 -14.26 9.59 2.25
CA ILE A 22 -12.80 9.42 2.37
C ILE A 22 -12.30 9.99 3.70
N THR A 23 -12.86 11.11 4.17
CA THR A 23 -12.46 11.74 5.45
C THR A 23 -12.94 10.94 6.67
N CYS A 24 -14.03 10.16 6.55
CA CYS A 24 -14.46 9.23 7.61
C CYS A 24 -13.54 7.99 7.70
N CYS A 25 -13.06 7.46 6.58
CA CYS A 25 -12.20 6.26 6.57
C CYS A 25 -10.71 6.59 6.81
N LEU A 26 -10.27 7.75 6.32
CA LEU A 26 -8.94 8.31 6.52
C LEU A 26 -9.09 9.53 7.43
N SER A 27 -9.29 9.28 8.72
CA SER A 27 -9.23 10.35 9.71
C SER A 27 -7.92 11.12 9.49
N PRO A 28 -7.91 12.47 9.45
CA PRO A 28 -6.71 13.29 9.22
C PRO A 28 -5.55 12.95 10.16
N ARG A 29 -5.81 12.23 11.25
CA ARG A 29 -4.83 11.67 12.18
C ARG A 29 -3.91 10.58 11.57
N CYS A 30 -4.25 9.98 10.44
CA CYS A 30 -3.37 9.05 9.72
C CYS A 30 -2.35 9.77 8.82
N LEU A 31 -2.60 11.05 8.50
CA LEU A 31 -1.61 11.93 7.87
C LEU A 31 -0.69 12.47 8.97
N ALA A 32 0.16 11.60 9.53
CA ALA A 32 1.26 12.08 10.36
C ALA A 32 2.07 13.08 9.51
N SER A 33 2.02 14.36 9.88
CA SER A 33 2.92 15.38 9.35
C SER A 33 4.35 14.95 9.66
N SER A 34 4.93 14.20 8.74
CA SER A 34 6.29 13.72 8.83
C SER A 34 7.18 14.94 8.60
N ARG A 35 7.79 15.44 9.67
CA ARG A 35 8.90 16.39 9.54
C ARG A 35 9.95 15.76 8.61
N GLN A 36 10.27 16.44 7.52
CA GLN A 36 11.39 16.03 6.67
C GLN A 36 12.67 16.10 7.51
N ILE A 37 13.34 14.96 7.69
CA ILE A 37 14.65 14.93 8.32
C ILE A 37 15.68 15.07 7.20
N HIS A 38 16.37 16.21 7.16
CA HIS A 38 17.44 16.44 6.19
C HIS A 38 18.64 15.53 6.48
N GLY A 39 19.41 15.18 5.43
CA GLY A 39 20.62 14.34 5.57
C GLY A 39 20.39 12.89 6.01
N ARG A 40 19.14 12.39 5.95
CA ARG A 40 18.76 10.99 6.23
C ARG A 40 17.94 10.42 5.09
N SER A 41 17.71 9.11 5.15
CA SER A 41 16.60 8.47 4.43
C SER A 41 15.31 9.21 4.75
N GLY A 42 14.68 9.76 3.72
CA GLY A 42 13.44 10.50 3.79
C GLY A 42 12.22 9.58 3.91
N ARG A 43 11.04 10.20 3.83
CA ARG A 43 9.78 9.48 3.86
C ARG A 43 9.63 8.63 2.60
N GLY A 44 9.53 7.32 2.80
CA GLY A 44 9.36 6.33 1.75
C GLY A 44 10.64 5.92 1.03
N ASP A 45 11.81 6.38 1.47
CA ASP A 45 13.07 5.84 0.98
C ASP A 45 13.27 4.40 1.45
N LEU A 46 13.77 3.54 0.56
CA LEU A 46 13.97 2.12 0.85
C LEU A 46 15.30 1.84 1.54
N PHE A 47 16.31 2.67 1.27
CA PHE A 47 17.63 2.51 1.85
C PHE A 47 17.64 3.05 3.28
N PHE A 48 17.94 2.19 4.26
CA PHE A 48 18.04 2.61 5.65
C PHE A 48 19.42 3.20 5.94
N VAL A 49 19.47 4.48 6.32
CA VAL A 49 20.69 5.17 6.75
C VAL A 49 20.51 5.65 8.19
N ASN A 50 21.37 5.15 9.07
CA ASN A 50 21.55 5.75 10.39
C ASN A 50 22.51 6.94 10.26
N SER A 51 22.00 8.17 10.26
CA SER A 51 22.83 9.39 10.12
C SER A 51 23.92 9.53 11.16
N ASP A 52 23.70 8.97 12.34
CA ASP A 52 24.62 9.13 13.45
C ASP A 52 25.79 8.14 13.30
N ALA A 53 25.60 7.08 12.49
CA ALA A 53 26.58 6.05 12.22
C ALA A 53 27.12 6.18 10.80
N ARG A 54 28.42 6.45 10.67
CA ARG A 54 29.13 6.54 9.39
C ARG A 54 29.51 5.17 8.82
N ARG A 55 28.51 4.29 8.66
CA ARG A 55 28.72 2.89 8.21
C ARG A 55 29.15 2.78 6.76
N HIS A 56 28.88 3.80 5.96
CA HIS A 56 29.17 3.82 4.52
C HIS A 56 30.39 4.68 4.17
N ASP A 57 31.02 5.34 5.15
CA ASP A 57 32.21 6.13 4.94
C ASP A 57 33.45 5.22 4.93
N MET A 58 34.32 5.38 3.94
CA MET A 58 35.60 4.66 3.86
C MET A 58 36.72 5.34 4.67
N ARG A 59 36.44 6.49 5.29
CA ARG A 59 37.42 7.29 6.02
C ARG A 59 36.87 7.65 7.41
N ALA A 60 37.76 7.63 8.41
CA ALA A 60 37.45 8.14 9.73
C ALA A 60 37.04 9.63 9.68
N LEU A 61 36.12 10.03 10.56
CA LEU A 61 35.67 11.41 10.65
C LEU A 61 36.78 12.31 11.21
N VAL A 62 37.40 13.12 10.33
CA VAL A 62 38.41 14.11 10.73
C VAL A 62 37.79 15.48 11.00
N GLN A 63 36.80 15.89 10.20
CA GLN A 63 36.15 17.20 10.32
C GLN A 63 34.62 17.05 10.38
N LEU A 64 34.04 17.42 11.51
CA LEU A 64 32.60 17.48 11.70
C LEU A 64 32.03 18.73 10.99
N ARG A 65 30.98 18.54 10.19
CA ARG A 65 30.21 19.65 9.60
C ARG A 65 29.07 20.06 10.54
N GLY A 66 28.76 21.35 10.59
CA GLY A 66 27.74 21.93 11.46
C GLY A 66 28.05 22.04 12.96
N PRO A 67 29.31 22.18 13.44
CA PRO A 67 29.55 22.48 14.84
C PRO A 67 29.09 23.92 15.17
N ARG A 68 28.46 24.09 16.34
CA ARG A 68 28.05 25.38 16.90
C ARG A 68 29.10 26.01 17.82
N GLN A 69 29.84 25.17 18.56
CA GLN A 69 30.80 25.56 19.60
C GLN A 69 32.10 24.77 19.46
N SER A 70 33.22 25.33 19.92
CA SER A 70 34.54 24.66 19.93
C SER A 70 34.61 23.46 20.88
N SER A 71 33.80 23.45 21.96
CA SER A 71 33.65 22.33 22.89
C SER A 71 33.23 21.03 22.20
N GLN A 72 32.61 21.12 21.01
CA GLN A 72 32.18 19.97 20.22
C GLN A 72 33.31 19.20 19.54
N ALA A 73 34.56 19.67 19.65
CA ALA A 73 35.73 18.95 19.16
C ALA A 73 35.94 17.61 19.89
N THR A 74 35.65 17.55 21.20
CA THR A 74 35.77 16.34 22.02
C THR A 74 34.41 15.81 22.48
N CYS A 75 33.41 16.68 22.66
CA CYS A 75 32.08 16.32 23.11
C CYS A 75 31.01 16.86 22.12
N PRO A 76 30.72 16.15 21.02
CA PRO A 76 29.88 16.69 19.94
C PRO A 76 28.41 16.88 20.32
N GLU A 77 27.92 16.19 21.37
CA GLU A 77 26.51 16.22 21.79
C GLU A 77 25.53 15.88 20.64
N SER A 78 25.94 14.98 19.74
CA SER A 78 25.28 14.69 18.45
C SER A 78 23.87 14.12 18.58
N GLY A 79 23.51 13.55 19.73
CA GLY A 79 22.15 13.06 20.00
C GLY A 79 21.15 14.18 20.35
N GLN A 80 21.63 15.34 20.81
CA GLN A 80 20.76 16.44 21.20
C GLN A 80 20.14 17.09 19.96
N LEU A 81 18.81 17.26 19.95
CA LEU A 81 18.05 17.68 18.75
C LEU A 81 18.58 18.96 18.10
N TYR A 82 19.00 19.94 18.89
CA TYR A 82 19.52 21.22 18.38
C TYR A 82 20.85 21.07 17.64
N TYR A 83 21.82 20.34 18.22
CA TYR A 83 23.11 20.09 17.58
C TYR A 83 22.97 19.12 16.41
N LYS A 84 22.17 18.06 16.58
CA LYS A 84 21.84 17.11 15.51
C LYS A 84 21.26 17.81 14.29
N LYS A 85 20.31 18.74 14.47
CA LYS A 85 19.75 19.53 13.37
C LYS A 85 20.83 20.26 12.58
N LEU A 86 21.74 20.97 13.26
CA LEU A 86 22.82 21.71 12.60
C LEU A 86 23.76 20.79 11.82
N MET A 87 24.14 19.66 12.42
CA MET A 87 25.00 18.66 11.77
C MET A 87 24.33 18.06 10.53
N LEU A 88 23.09 17.59 10.64
CA LEU A 88 22.36 16.96 9.55
C LEU A 88 22.06 17.91 8.39
N HIS A 89 21.75 19.17 8.69
CA HIS A 89 21.48 20.18 7.66
C HIS A 89 22.74 20.65 6.93
N ALA A 90 23.93 20.41 7.48
CA ALA A 90 25.20 20.74 6.85
C ALA A 90 25.76 19.62 5.93
N VAL A 91 25.12 18.45 5.91
CA VAL A 91 25.52 17.32 5.05
C VAL A 91 25.06 17.58 3.62
N SER A 92 25.98 17.38 2.67
CA SER A 92 25.75 17.60 1.23
C SER A 92 25.54 16.26 0.50
N GLU A 93 24.55 15.47 0.87
CA GLU A 93 24.30 14.14 0.27
C GLU A 93 22.79 13.89 0.27
N GLY A 94 22.13 13.29 -0.72
CA GLY A 94 22.49 12.57 -1.95
C GLY A 94 21.21 11.91 -2.49
N ALA A 95 20.31 11.51 -1.57
CA ALA A 95 18.91 11.18 -1.85
C ALA A 95 18.01 12.43 -1.96
N ASN A 96 18.43 13.55 -1.38
CA ASN A 96 17.70 14.80 -1.47
C ASN A 96 17.99 15.46 -2.82
N SER A 97 16.97 15.60 -3.66
CA SER A 97 17.04 16.52 -4.79
C SER A 97 17.31 17.92 -4.25
N GLY A 98 18.42 18.52 -4.66
CA GLY A 98 18.73 19.92 -4.34
C GLY A 98 17.55 20.83 -4.69
N SER A 99 17.46 22.01 -4.07
CA SER A 99 16.36 22.96 -4.34
C SER A 99 16.22 23.32 -5.83
N GLU A 100 17.31 23.25 -6.57
CA GLU A 100 17.40 23.55 -8.00
C GLU A 100 17.16 22.34 -8.90
N GLN A 101 17.17 21.13 -8.34
CA GLN A 101 17.01 19.89 -9.10
C GLN A 101 15.54 19.54 -9.26
N TYR A 102 15.19 19.02 -10.44
CA TYR A 102 13.87 18.44 -10.66
C TYR A 102 13.58 17.33 -9.64
N ARG A 103 12.44 17.42 -8.95
CA ARG A 103 12.00 16.42 -7.98
C ARG A 103 11.15 15.36 -8.66
N HIS A 104 11.52 14.10 -8.45
CA HIS A 104 10.73 12.98 -8.94
C HIS A 104 9.37 12.92 -8.21
N ALA A 105 8.30 12.56 -8.93
CA ALA A 105 6.94 12.38 -8.38
C ALA A 105 6.81 11.06 -7.58
N ALA A 106 7.73 10.85 -6.63
CA ALA A 106 7.89 9.60 -5.88
C ALA A 106 6.70 9.28 -4.94
N SER A 107 5.87 10.27 -4.63
CA SER A 107 4.67 10.11 -3.81
C SER A 107 3.43 9.68 -4.61
N THR A 108 3.50 9.50 -5.93
CA THR A 108 2.31 9.18 -6.74
C THR A 108 2.06 7.68 -6.84
N TRP A 109 0.78 7.27 -6.82
CA TRP A 109 0.37 5.86 -7.07
C TRP A 109 0.93 5.31 -8.38
N ALA A 110 0.96 6.15 -9.42
CA ALA A 110 1.49 5.81 -10.74
C ALA A 110 2.99 5.43 -10.73
N TYR A 111 3.75 5.87 -9.72
CA TYR A 111 5.13 5.44 -9.49
C TYR A 111 5.24 4.32 -8.44
N LEU A 112 4.52 4.46 -7.33
CA LEU A 112 4.61 3.57 -6.18
C LEU A 112 4.21 2.14 -6.52
N LEU A 113 3.14 1.93 -7.29
CA LEU A 113 2.69 0.59 -7.64
C LEU A 113 3.63 -0.10 -8.63
N PRO A 114 4.10 0.53 -9.72
CA PRO A 114 5.16 -0.07 -10.53
C PRO A 114 6.46 -0.33 -9.76
N SER A 115 6.80 0.47 -8.74
CA SER A 115 7.94 0.17 -7.85
C SER A 115 7.72 -1.15 -7.10
N LEU A 116 6.58 -1.29 -6.43
CA LEU A 116 6.21 -2.51 -5.71
C LEU A 116 6.09 -3.72 -6.64
N LEU A 117 5.59 -3.54 -7.87
CA LEU A 117 5.53 -4.60 -8.87
C LEU A 117 6.94 -5.11 -9.22
N ARG A 118 7.87 -4.18 -9.52
CA ARG A 118 9.26 -4.55 -9.80
C ARG A 118 9.91 -5.26 -8.62
N CYS A 119 9.63 -4.84 -7.39
CA CYS A 119 10.08 -5.56 -6.19
C CYS A 119 9.56 -7.01 -6.19
N ALA A 120 8.27 -7.22 -6.46
CA ALA A 120 7.67 -8.55 -6.50
C ALA A 120 8.26 -9.42 -7.63
N GLU A 121 8.50 -8.84 -8.80
CA GLU A 121 9.10 -9.53 -9.96
C GLU A 121 10.56 -9.92 -9.72
N LEU A 122 11.35 -9.05 -9.09
CA LEU A 122 12.74 -9.33 -8.73
C LEU A 122 12.84 -10.38 -7.61
N ALA A 123 11.91 -10.32 -6.66
CA ALA A 123 11.91 -11.21 -5.50
C ALA A 123 11.43 -12.63 -5.83
N VAL A 124 10.42 -12.75 -6.69
CA VAL A 124 9.84 -14.02 -7.11
C VAL A 124 10.03 -14.16 -8.62
N ALA A 125 11.07 -14.90 -9.02
CA ALA A 125 11.40 -15.12 -10.42
C ALA A 125 10.22 -15.65 -11.23
N GLU A 126 10.15 -15.30 -12.51
CA GLU A 126 9.00 -15.64 -13.37
C GLU A 126 8.74 -17.15 -13.49
N THR A 127 9.80 -17.97 -13.47
CA THR A 127 9.69 -19.43 -13.47
C THR A 127 9.00 -19.97 -12.22
N LEU A 128 9.33 -19.39 -11.05
CA LEU A 128 8.69 -19.71 -9.78
C LEU A 128 7.25 -19.20 -9.75
N TRP A 129 7.00 -17.98 -10.27
CA TRP A 129 5.66 -17.44 -10.40
C TRP A 129 4.75 -18.32 -11.27
N ALA A 130 5.22 -18.74 -12.45
CA ALA A 130 4.47 -19.65 -13.31
C ALA A 130 4.19 -21.00 -12.63
N LYS A 131 5.15 -21.53 -11.86
CA LYS A 131 4.98 -22.75 -11.06
C LYS A 131 3.92 -22.57 -9.97
N LEU A 132 3.93 -21.44 -9.26
CA LEU A 132 2.92 -21.09 -8.25
C LEU A 132 1.51 -20.98 -8.85
N CYS A 133 1.38 -20.31 -10.01
CA CYS A 133 0.12 -20.21 -10.74
C CYS A 133 -0.41 -21.58 -11.16
N ARG A 134 0.47 -22.47 -11.66
CA ARG A 134 0.10 -23.85 -12.00
C ARG A 134 -0.38 -24.64 -10.78
N ILE A 135 0.32 -24.56 -9.65
CA ILE A 135 -0.10 -25.20 -8.40
C ILE A 135 -1.48 -24.71 -7.97
N GLU A 136 -1.74 -23.40 -8.06
CA GLU A 136 -3.04 -22.81 -7.71
C GLU A 136 -4.18 -23.26 -8.64
N LEU A 137 -3.91 -23.43 -9.94
CA LEU A 137 -4.89 -23.88 -10.93
C LEU A 137 -5.14 -25.39 -10.89
N GLU A 138 -4.08 -26.20 -10.75
CA GLU A 138 -4.16 -27.67 -10.74
C GLU A 138 -4.68 -28.21 -9.39
N GLY A 139 -4.61 -27.39 -8.33
CA GLY A 139 -5.27 -27.59 -7.03
C GLY A 139 -4.93 -28.92 -6.36
N ASN A 140 -3.78 -29.03 -5.68
CA ASN A 140 -3.29 -30.19 -4.90
C ASN A 140 -3.39 -31.59 -5.56
N LYS A 141 -3.77 -31.70 -6.83
CA LYS A 141 -4.08 -32.97 -7.50
C LYS A 141 -2.89 -33.63 -8.20
N GLY A 142 -1.68 -33.07 -8.11
CA GLY A 142 -0.50 -33.62 -8.76
C GLY A 142 0.74 -33.63 -7.87
N GLU A 143 1.29 -34.82 -7.58
CA GLU A 143 2.57 -35.01 -6.86
C GLU A 143 3.74 -34.27 -7.54
N GLY A 144 3.67 -34.02 -8.85
CA GLY A 144 4.69 -33.29 -9.62
C GLY A 144 4.72 -31.77 -9.41
N THR A 145 3.87 -31.22 -8.53
CA THR A 145 3.72 -29.78 -8.34
C THR A 145 4.23 -29.26 -6.99
N LEU A 146 5.12 -30.01 -6.34
CA LEU A 146 5.71 -29.58 -5.08
C LEU A 146 6.78 -28.50 -5.29
N LEU A 147 6.74 -27.46 -4.45
CA LEU A 147 7.85 -26.51 -4.34
C LEU A 147 9.01 -27.16 -3.59
N THR A 148 10.23 -26.99 -4.10
CA THR A 148 11.46 -27.33 -3.40
C THR A 148 11.65 -26.41 -2.18
N GLU A 149 12.42 -26.85 -1.18
CA GLU A 149 12.72 -26.01 -0.01
C GLU A 149 13.42 -24.69 -0.38
N ARG A 150 14.23 -24.69 -1.44
CA ARG A 150 14.85 -23.48 -1.98
C ARG A 150 13.82 -22.51 -2.54
N GLU A 151 12.83 -23.01 -3.29
CA GLU A 151 11.73 -22.20 -3.82
C GLU A 151 10.84 -21.66 -2.69
N LYS A 152 10.52 -22.50 -1.69
CA LYS A 152 9.77 -22.05 -0.50
C LYS A 152 10.52 -20.95 0.25
N LYS A 153 11.83 -21.08 0.43
CA LYS A 153 12.67 -20.04 1.06
C LYS A 153 12.68 -18.77 0.22
N SER A 154 12.93 -18.88 -1.09
CA SER A 154 12.92 -17.73 -2.01
C SER A 154 11.60 -16.98 -1.98
N LEU A 155 10.47 -17.69 -1.89
CA LEU A 155 9.15 -17.07 -1.79
C LEU A 155 8.97 -16.32 -0.46
N ARG A 156 9.38 -16.93 0.66
CA ARG A 156 9.32 -16.26 1.98
C ARG A 156 10.20 -15.02 2.04
N ASP A 157 11.42 -15.10 1.53
CA ASP A 157 12.35 -13.96 1.48
C ASP A 157 11.76 -12.84 0.61
N GLY A 158 11.09 -13.20 -0.50
CA GLY A 158 10.43 -12.23 -1.37
C GLY A 158 9.18 -11.59 -0.76
N GLN A 159 8.38 -12.36 -0.03
CA GLN A 159 7.25 -11.84 0.73
C GLN A 159 7.70 -10.86 1.82
N GLU A 160 8.79 -11.16 2.53
CA GLU A 160 9.34 -10.26 3.55
C GLU A 160 9.92 -8.98 2.93
N LEU A 161 10.57 -9.07 1.77
CA LEU A 161 11.02 -7.89 1.03
C LEU A 161 9.85 -7.02 0.58
N PHE A 162 8.78 -7.61 0.04
CA PHE A 162 7.57 -6.90 -0.31
C PHE A 162 6.92 -6.23 0.91
N ARG A 163 6.88 -6.93 2.05
CA ARG A 163 6.41 -6.38 3.32
C ARG A 163 7.22 -5.15 3.73
N TYR A 164 8.54 -5.24 3.65
CA TYR A 164 9.44 -4.15 3.98
C TYR A 164 9.21 -2.94 3.07
N GLU A 165 9.19 -3.14 1.75
CA GLU A 165 8.94 -2.04 0.81
C GLU A 165 7.56 -1.41 1.06
N LEU A 166 6.53 -2.24 1.22
CA LEU A 166 5.19 -1.74 1.53
C LEU A 166 5.18 -0.94 2.84
N HIS A 167 5.88 -1.40 3.88
CA HIS A 167 6.00 -0.66 5.15
C HIS A 167 6.57 0.75 4.94
N GLN A 168 7.60 0.90 4.10
CA GLN A 168 8.17 2.21 3.77
C GLN A 168 7.21 3.06 2.91
N ARG A 169 6.47 2.45 1.98
CA ARG A 169 5.61 3.17 1.02
C ARG A 169 4.20 3.45 1.54
N ILE A 170 3.69 2.75 2.56
CA ILE A 170 2.32 2.93 3.11
C ILE A 170 1.97 4.41 3.34
N PRO A 171 2.81 5.22 4.01
CA PRO A 171 2.49 6.62 4.22
C PRO A 171 2.30 7.40 2.91
N LEU A 172 3.07 7.09 1.86
CA LEU A 172 2.96 7.76 0.56
C LEU A 172 1.74 7.28 -0.22
N LEU A 173 1.40 5.99 -0.12
CA LEU A 173 0.22 5.41 -0.74
C LEU A 173 -1.07 6.00 -0.12
N GLU A 174 -1.14 6.09 1.20
CA GLU A 174 -2.30 6.68 1.89
C GLU A 174 -2.52 8.16 1.50
N GLU A 175 -1.46 8.93 1.31
CA GLU A 175 -1.55 10.34 0.93
C GLU A 175 -2.05 10.54 -0.51
N SER A 176 -1.70 9.63 -1.41
CA SER A 176 -1.90 9.81 -2.84
C SER A 176 -3.07 9.01 -3.43
N VAL A 177 -3.74 8.18 -2.62
CA VAL A 177 -4.82 7.28 -3.08
C VAL A 177 -6.00 8.04 -3.69
N THR A 178 -6.27 9.25 -3.21
CA THR A 178 -7.36 10.10 -3.68
C THR A 178 -7.19 10.60 -5.12
N PHE A 179 -5.97 10.53 -5.65
CA PHE A 179 -5.62 10.97 -7.01
C PHE A 179 -5.27 9.79 -7.93
N ALA A 180 -5.37 8.55 -7.45
CA ALA A 180 -5.07 7.36 -8.23
C ALA A 180 -6.14 7.15 -9.31
N GLY A 181 -5.73 6.76 -10.51
CA GLY A 181 -6.65 6.33 -11.55
C GLY A 181 -7.10 4.88 -11.32
N LEU A 182 -8.16 4.48 -12.04
CA LEU A 182 -8.70 3.12 -11.95
C LEU A 182 -7.66 2.03 -12.24
N ARG A 183 -6.75 2.26 -13.19
CA ARG A 183 -5.69 1.30 -13.50
C ARG A 183 -4.75 1.11 -12.32
N GLU A 184 -4.35 2.19 -11.68
CA GLU A 184 -3.51 2.17 -10.49
C GLU A 184 -4.24 1.48 -9.34
N LEU A 185 -5.50 1.82 -9.09
CA LEU A 185 -6.29 1.19 -8.04
C LEU A 185 -6.43 -0.34 -8.22
N ILE A 186 -6.67 -0.81 -9.45
CA ILE A 186 -6.68 -2.27 -9.74
C ILE A 186 -5.29 -2.88 -9.55
N SER A 187 -4.23 -2.14 -9.93
CA SER A 187 -2.86 -2.62 -9.82
C SER A 187 -2.43 -2.86 -8.36
N TRP A 188 -3.09 -2.27 -7.37
CA TRP A 188 -2.90 -2.58 -5.95
C TRP A 188 -2.99 -4.07 -5.67
N PHE A 189 -4.03 -4.70 -6.22
CA PHE A 189 -4.34 -6.11 -6.01
C PHE A 189 -3.37 -6.98 -6.82
N THR A 190 -3.16 -6.66 -8.10
CA THR A 190 -2.26 -7.45 -8.96
C THR A 190 -0.83 -7.49 -8.43
N VAL A 191 -0.35 -6.38 -7.85
CA VAL A 191 0.97 -6.29 -7.20
C VAL A 191 1.07 -7.18 -5.96
N ALA A 192 0.05 -7.16 -5.11
CA ALA A 192 -0.01 -8.02 -3.94
C ALA A 192 -0.11 -9.51 -4.33
N ARG A 193 -0.90 -9.82 -5.37
CA ARG A 193 -0.95 -11.15 -5.95
C ARG A 193 0.41 -11.61 -6.50
N ARG A 194 1.12 -10.77 -7.26
CA ARG A 194 2.45 -11.09 -7.84
C ARG A 194 3.52 -11.37 -6.79
N SER A 195 3.38 -10.77 -5.60
CA SER A 195 4.24 -11.04 -4.43
C SER A 195 3.75 -12.22 -3.58
N TRP A 196 2.68 -12.89 -3.99
CA TRP A 196 2.03 -13.98 -3.26
C TRP A 196 1.57 -13.57 -1.86
N VAL A 197 1.10 -12.33 -1.72
CA VAL A 197 0.62 -11.75 -0.46
C VAL A 197 -0.87 -11.45 -0.57
N ARG A 198 -1.64 -11.98 0.37
CA ARG A 198 -3.05 -11.62 0.48
C ARG A 198 -3.20 -10.34 1.30
N LEU A 199 -3.79 -9.32 0.68
CA LEU A 199 -4.17 -8.09 1.35
C LEU A 199 -5.24 -8.36 2.43
N PRO A 200 -5.06 -7.86 3.66
CA PRO A 200 -6.06 -7.97 4.72
C PRO A 200 -7.24 -7.02 4.47
N THR A 201 -8.41 -7.35 5.03
CA THR A 201 -9.58 -6.45 5.12
C THR A 201 -10.08 -6.38 6.57
N THR A 202 -10.67 -5.26 7.00
CA THR A 202 -11.17 -5.13 8.38
C THR A 202 -12.42 -5.99 8.61
N SER A 203 -13.16 -6.29 7.54
CA SER A 203 -14.32 -7.19 7.56
C SER A 203 -13.96 -8.66 7.78
N SER A 204 -12.69 -9.04 7.71
CA SER A 204 -12.28 -10.36 8.18
C SER A 204 -12.39 -10.39 9.70
N SER A 205 -13.51 -10.93 10.19
CA SER A 205 -13.61 -11.38 11.58
C SER A 205 -12.33 -12.14 11.87
N PRO A 206 -11.61 -11.83 12.98
CA PRO A 206 -10.57 -12.74 13.42
C PRO A 206 -11.26 -14.09 13.56
N LYS A 207 -10.89 -15.06 12.70
CA LYS A 207 -11.03 -16.43 13.12
C LYS A 207 -10.25 -16.45 14.41
N THR A 208 -10.97 -16.57 15.52
CA THR A 208 -10.45 -16.68 16.88
C THR A 208 -9.13 -17.45 16.78
N PRO A 209 -7.99 -16.89 17.21
CA PRO A 209 -6.81 -17.73 17.36
C PRO A 209 -7.26 -18.77 18.37
N SER A 210 -7.56 -19.99 17.90
CA SER A 210 -7.84 -21.09 18.81
C SER A 210 -6.66 -21.11 19.77
N ILE A 211 -6.96 -20.99 21.04
CA ILE A 211 -6.04 -21.03 22.17
C ILE A 211 -5.50 -22.47 22.25
N ASP A 212 -4.66 -22.82 21.26
CA ASP A 212 -4.00 -24.11 21.04
C ASP A 212 -2.66 -23.90 20.29
N ILE A 213 -2.12 -22.68 20.33
CA ILE A 213 -0.86 -22.33 19.65
C ILE A 213 0.37 -22.94 20.36
N ALA A 214 0.22 -23.48 21.57
CA ALA A 214 1.28 -24.24 22.25
C ALA A 214 1.31 -25.74 21.88
N THR A 215 0.24 -26.29 21.32
CA THR A 215 0.07 -27.73 21.06
C THR A 215 -0.02 -28.07 19.57
N ASN A 216 -0.40 -27.12 18.70
CA ASN A 216 -0.45 -27.30 17.24
C ASN A 216 0.84 -26.88 16.51
N HIS A 217 1.83 -26.32 17.20
CA HIS A 217 3.10 -25.94 16.57
C HIS A 217 3.99 -27.13 16.19
N LEU A 218 3.65 -28.34 16.67
CA LEU A 218 4.29 -29.60 16.29
C LEU A 218 3.53 -30.36 15.18
N VAL A 219 2.25 -30.04 14.91
CA VAL A 219 1.44 -30.73 13.88
C VAL A 219 1.40 -29.95 12.55
N SER A 220 1.71 -28.65 12.53
CA SER A 220 1.90 -27.88 11.28
C SER A 220 3.30 -27.99 10.66
N MET A 221 4.18 -28.85 11.20
CA MET A 221 5.48 -29.15 10.57
C MET A 221 5.35 -30.08 9.35
N GLU A 222 4.16 -30.59 9.07
CA GLU A 222 3.87 -31.48 7.94
C GLU A 222 2.77 -30.86 7.05
N GLY A 223 3.15 -30.42 5.84
CA GLY A 223 2.23 -30.49 4.69
C GLY A 223 1.51 -29.25 4.16
N SER A 224 1.80 -28.00 4.57
CA SER A 224 1.37 -26.86 3.73
C SER A 224 2.30 -26.77 2.51
N LEU A 225 1.81 -27.20 1.35
CA LEU A 225 2.58 -27.21 0.09
C LEU A 225 3.08 -25.82 -0.31
N LEU A 226 2.40 -24.78 0.15
CA LEU A 226 2.67 -23.39 -0.16
C LEU A 226 2.95 -22.59 1.13
N PRO A 227 3.90 -21.64 1.10
CA PRO A 227 4.05 -20.64 2.15
C PRO A 227 2.76 -19.84 2.38
N SER A 228 2.53 -19.40 3.63
CA SER A 228 1.39 -18.56 4.01
C SER A 228 1.31 -17.30 3.13
N ARG A 229 0.09 -16.92 2.74
CA ARG A 229 -0.18 -15.63 2.06
C ARG A 229 -0.42 -14.49 3.05
N ASP A 230 -0.65 -14.80 4.33
CA ASP A 230 -0.77 -13.80 5.39
C ASP A 230 0.59 -13.58 6.05
N ILE A 231 1.15 -12.41 5.80
CA ILE A 231 2.47 -11.97 6.28
C ILE A 231 2.37 -10.79 7.24
N PHE A 232 1.17 -10.22 7.41
CA PHE A 232 0.99 -9.01 8.24
C PHE A 232 0.71 -9.33 9.70
N SER A 233 0.32 -10.58 10.01
CA SER A 233 0.05 -11.08 11.36
C SER A 233 1.31 -11.40 12.18
N VAL A 234 2.50 -11.33 11.59
CA VAL A 234 3.76 -11.71 12.27
C VAL A 234 4.06 -10.77 13.43
N PHE A 235 4.27 -11.38 14.61
CA PHE A 235 4.59 -10.80 15.91
C PHE A 235 5.53 -9.60 15.82
N ALA A 236 4.98 -8.41 16.05
CA ALA A 236 5.79 -7.22 16.25
C ALA A 236 6.54 -7.34 17.58
N ALA A 237 7.78 -6.85 17.63
CA ALA A 237 8.58 -6.83 18.85
C ALA A 237 7.78 -6.20 20.02
N PRO A 238 8.04 -6.63 21.28
CA PRO A 238 7.43 -6.02 22.45
C PRO A 238 7.57 -4.50 22.39
N ASN A 239 6.52 -3.77 22.78
CA ASN A 239 6.45 -2.31 22.64
C ASN A 239 7.67 -1.58 23.24
N VAL A 240 8.30 -2.16 24.26
CA VAL A 240 9.46 -1.61 24.97
C VAL A 240 10.71 -1.50 24.07
N PHE A 241 10.85 -2.34 23.05
CA PHE A 241 12.03 -2.35 22.17
C PHE A 241 11.81 -1.60 20.86
N ARG A 242 10.66 -0.94 20.70
CA ARG A 242 10.32 -0.23 19.46
C ARG A 242 10.98 1.13 19.43
N ASP A 243 11.47 1.52 18.27
CA ASP A 243 12.04 2.85 18.04
C ASP A 243 10.93 3.89 17.89
N THR A 244 10.40 4.36 19.01
CA THR A 244 9.36 5.40 19.04
C THR A 244 9.91 6.80 18.78
N THR A 245 11.11 6.94 18.20
CA THR A 245 11.70 8.24 17.91
C THR A 245 10.82 9.01 16.91
N PRO A 246 10.36 10.23 17.25
CA PRO A 246 9.54 11.00 16.34
C PRO A 246 10.32 11.33 15.07
N GLY A 247 9.65 11.24 13.92
CA GLY A 247 10.23 11.51 12.60
C GLY A 247 10.83 10.30 11.90
N SER A 248 11.11 9.19 12.60
CA SER A 248 11.28 7.90 11.92
C SER A 248 9.88 7.42 11.50
N CYS A 249 9.59 7.38 10.19
CA CYS A 249 8.27 7.06 9.63
C CYS A 249 7.86 5.59 9.83
N GLN A 250 7.89 5.08 11.05
CA GLN A 250 7.59 3.69 11.37
C GLN A 250 6.10 3.43 11.51
N THR A 251 5.65 2.28 11.00
CA THR A 251 4.26 1.85 11.01
C THR A 251 4.10 0.60 11.88
N TYR A 252 3.61 0.79 13.10
CA TYR A 252 3.48 -0.29 14.07
C TYR A 252 2.26 -1.18 13.88
N ASN A 253 1.18 -0.65 13.31
CA ASN A 253 -0.09 -1.34 13.08
C ASN A 253 -0.27 -1.67 11.58
N MET A 254 0.76 -2.25 10.97
CA MET A 254 0.82 -2.47 9.52
C MET A 254 -0.41 -3.21 8.97
N ALA A 255 -0.81 -4.33 9.59
CA ALA A 255 -1.99 -5.09 9.16
C ALA A 255 -3.25 -4.24 9.08
N MET A 256 -3.51 -3.43 10.12
CA MET A 256 -4.69 -2.58 10.21
C MET A 256 -4.65 -1.42 9.20
N ARG A 257 -3.48 -0.80 9.00
CA ARG A 257 -3.33 0.27 8.01
C ARG A 257 -3.47 -0.23 6.58
N VAL A 258 -2.87 -1.38 6.26
CA VAL A 258 -3.03 -2.01 4.94
C VAL A 258 -4.49 -2.43 4.71
N ALA A 259 -5.18 -2.92 5.75
CA ALA A 259 -6.60 -3.26 5.65
C ALA A 259 -7.47 -2.04 5.34
N ARG A 260 -7.28 -0.94 6.07
CA ARG A 260 -8.00 0.32 5.82
C ARG A 260 -7.68 0.90 4.44
N LEU A 261 -6.40 0.90 4.04
CA LEU A 261 -6.00 1.34 2.70
C LEU A 261 -6.69 0.49 1.63
N THR A 262 -6.74 -0.82 1.82
CA THR A 262 -7.41 -1.74 0.89
C THR A 262 -8.90 -1.43 0.78
N GLU A 263 -9.58 -1.11 1.87
CA GLU A 263 -10.99 -0.70 1.85
C GLU A 263 -11.20 0.61 1.10
N VAL A 264 -10.34 1.61 1.33
CA VAL A 264 -10.37 2.88 0.58
C VAL A 264 -10.16 2.63 -0.91
N VAL A 265 -9.24 1.73 -1.27
CA VAL A 265 -9.01 1.35 -2.67
C VAL A 265 -10.24 0.66 -3.25
N VAL A 266 -10.87 -0.29 -2.55
CA VAL A 266 -12.09 -0.96 -3.05
C VAL A 266 -13.22 0.05 -3.28
N LEU A 267 -13.43 0.99 -2.35
CA LEU A 267 -14.41 2.07 -2.50
C LEU A 267 -14.09 2.96 -3.71
N SER A 268 -12.82 3.35 -3.85
CA SER A 268 -12.37 4.21 -4.94
C SER A 268 -12.51 3.51 -6.30
N VAL A 269 -12.25 2.19 -6.37
CA VAL A 269 -12.50 1.40 -7.58
C VAL A 269 -13.98 1.39 -7.91
N HIS A 270 -14.86 1.15 -6.93
CA HIS A 270 -16.30 1.14 -7.15
C HIS A 270 -16.78 2.50 -7.72
N ASP A 271 -16.32 3.61 -7.15
CA ASP A 271 -16.67 4.95 -7.59
C ASP A 271 -16.13 5.26 -9.00
N GLU A 272 -14.87 4.92 -9.29
CA GLU A 272 -14.29 5.12 -10.62
C GLU A 272 -14.94 4.21 -11.69
N MET A 273 -15.35 3.00 -11.33
CA MET A 273 -16.11 2.10 -12.21
C MET A 273 -17.53 2.64 -12.48
N ALA A 274 -18.19 3.20 -11.47
CA ALA A 274 -19.50 3.85 -11.63
C ALA A 274 -19.39 5.11 -12.52
N ARG A 275 -18.33 5.92 -12.34
CA ARG A 275 -18.03 7.06 -13.22
C ARG A 275 -17.78 6.63 -14.65
N LEU A 276 -17.02 5.56 -14.89
CA LEU A 276 -16.82 5.01 -16.22
C LEU A 276 -18.15 4.54 -16.86
N GLY A 277 -19.09 4.08 -16.05
CA GLY A 277 -20.47 3.81 -16.46
C GLY A 277 -21.25 5.06 -16.87
N ASN A 278 -21.13 6.13 -16.08
CA ASN A 278 -21.99 7.33 -16.16
C ASN A 278 -21.44 8.47 -17.03
N ASP A 279 -20.13 8.68 -17.16
CA ASP A 279 -19.54 9.83 -17.86
C ASP A 279 -19.94 9.89 -19.35
N GLU A 280 -20.30 8.75 -19.95
CA GLU A 280 -20.80 8.72 -21.33
C GLU A 280 -22.32 8.88 -21.45
N SER A 281 -23.06 8.75 -20.34
CA SER A 281 -24.51 9.03 -20.32
C SER A 281 -24.83 10.53 -20.45
N ILE A 282 -23.80 11.39 -20.34
CA ILE A 282 -23.91 12.85 -20.57
C ILE A 282 -24.23 13.15 -22.04
N GLY A 283 -23.88 12.25 -22.97
CA GLY A 283 -24.36 12.28 -24.35
C GLY A 283 -25.49 11.27 -24.55
N LYS A 284 -26.73 11.63 -24.18
CA LYS A 284 -27.91 10.74 -24.20
C LYS A 284 -28.19 10.01 -25.53
N ASP A 285 -27.56 10.40 -26.63
CA ASP A 285 -27.87 9.92 -27.98
C ASP A 285 -26.69 9.25 -28.73
N LYS A 286 -25.58 8.92 -28.05
CA LYS A 286 -24.47 8.20 -28.69
C LYS A 286 -24.19 6.87 -28.01
N PRO A 287 -24.22 5.74 -28.74
CA PRO A 287 -23.82 4.46 -28.17
C PRO A 287 -22.34 4.51 -27.77
N LYS A 288 -22.01 3.87 -26.64
CA LYS A 288 -20.61 3.69 -26.21
C LYS A 288 -19.81 3.04 -27.34
N SER A 289 -18.57 3.50 -27.53
CA SER A 289 -17.67 2.88 -28.52
C SER A 289 -17.42 1.41 -28.14
N ALA A 290 -17.43 0.50 -29.13
CA ALA A 290 -17.13 -0.93 -28.91
C ALA A 290 -15.78 -1.14 -28.19
N ARG A 291 -14.77 -0.31 -28.50
CA ARG A 291 -13.46 -0.33 -27.83
C ARG A 291 -13.57 0.02 -26.33
N LEU A 292 -14.46 0.93 -25.97
CA LEU A 292 -14.66 1.33 -24.57
C LEU A 292 -15.43 0.26 -23.80
N LEU A 293 -16.47 -0.32 -24.41
CA LEU A 293 -17.20 -1.46 -23.83
C LEU A 293 -16.26 -2.64 -23.57
N GLU A 294 -15.42 -3.00 -24.54
CA GLU A 294 -14.43 -4.07 -24.38
C GLU A 294 -13.42 -3.76 -23.26
N LYS A 295 -12.96 -2.50 -23.16
CA LYS A 295 -12.03 -2.07 -22.11
C LYS A 295 -12.69 -2.12 -20.72
N GLU A 296 -13.93 -1.65 -20.61
CA GLU A 296 -14.71 -1.64 -19.37
C GLU A 296 -14.96 -3.07 -18.88
N GLU A 297 -15.32 -3.97 -19.79
CA GLU A 297 -15.52 -5.40 -19.49
C GLU A 297 -14.22 -6.08 -19.04
N LYS A 298 -13.11 -5.85 -19.74
CA LYS A 298 -11.79 -6.36 -19.32
C LYS A 298 -11.39 -5.86 -17.94
N MET A 299 -11.66 -4.59 -17.61
CA MET A 299 -11.39 -4.02 -16.29
C MET A 299 -12.26 -4.66 -15.20
N ARG A 300 -13.55 -4.90 -15.48
CA ARG A 300 -14.45 -5.62 -14.56
C ARG A 300 -13.98 -7.03 -14.30
N GLN A 301 -13.68 -7.78 -15.35
CA GLN A 301 -13.23 -9.16 -15.23
C GLN A 301 -11.94 -9.25 -14.42
N CYS A 302 -10.96 -8.40 -14.74
CA CYS A 302 -9.71 -8.31 -13.98
C CYS A 302 -9.96 -8.00 -12.50
N LEU A 303 -10.84 -7.04 -12.20
CA LEU A 303 -11.17 -6.69 -10.82
C LEU A 303 -11.82 -7.87 -10.07
N LEU A 304 -12.76 -8.57 -10.69
CA LEU A 304 -13.43 -9.72 -10.08
C LEU A 304 -12.47 -10.87 -9.80
N ASP A 305 -11.57 -11.14 -10.75
CA ASP A 305 -10.53 -12.18 -10.60
C ASP A 305 -9.58 -11.85 -9.45
N GLU A 306 -9.16 -10.59 -9.34
CA GLU A 306 -8.30 -10.12 -8.25
C GLU A 306 -9.05 -10.14 -6.90
N PHE A 307 -10.29 -9.66 -6.83
CA PHE A 307 -11.09 -9.71 -5.60
C PHE A 307 -11.28 -11.16 -5.12
N ARG A 308 -11.58 -12.08 -6.04
CA ARG A 308 -11.69 -13.51 -5.73
C ARG A 308 -10.36 -14.05 -5.19
N TRP A 309 -9.24 -13.73 -5.82
CA TRP A 309 -7.92 -14.16 -5.34
C TRP A 309 -7.62 -13.64 -3.94
N HIS A 310 -8.03 -12.40 -3.63
CA HIS A 310 -7.87 -11.79 -2.31
C HIS A 310 -8.96 -12.16 -1.28
N ASN A 311 -9.98 -12.95 -1.63
CA ASN A 311 -11.18 -13.19 -0.81
C ASN A 311 -11.94 -11.91 -0.41
N ILE A 312 -11.93 -10.89 -1.26
CA ILE A 312 -12.67 -9.65 -1.04
C ILE A 312 -14.07 -9.83 -1.63
N SER A 313 -15.09 -9.72 -0.78
CA SER A 313 -16.48 -9.85 -1.23
C SER A 313 -16.94 -8.58 -1.94
N TYR A 314 -17.27 -8.67 -3.23
CA TYR A 314 -17.78 -7.56 -4.05
C TYR A 314 -19.01 -6.86 -3.42
N ARG A 315 -19.86 -7.62 -2.72
CA ARG A 315 -21.10 -7.11 -2.09
C ARG A 315 -20.88 -6.38 -0.76
N ALA A 316 -19.84 -6.73 -0.01
CA ALA A 316 -19.65 -6.25 1.37
C ALA A 316 -19.26 -4.77 1.47
N VAL A 317 -18.70 -4.21 0.39
CA VAL A 317 -18.15 -2.85 0.42
C VAL A 317 -19.19 -1.78 0.04
N VAL A 318 -20.28 -2.17 -0.64
CA VAL A 318 -21.37 -1.25 -1.02
C VAL A 318 -22.42 -1.11 0.10
N SER A 319 -22.67 -2.18 0.86
CA SER A 319 -23.76 -2.22 1.85
C SER A 319 -23.52 -1.35 3.09
N ASN A 320 -22.26 -1.16 3.53
CA ASN A 320 -21.98 -0.39 4.74
C ASN A 320 -22.14 1.13 4.56
N ASN A 321 -22.05 1.64 3.33
CA ASN A 321 -22.20 3.08 3.07
C ASN A 321 -23.64 3.50 2.74
N ALA A 322 -24.51 2.54 2.39
CA ALA A 322 -25.93 2.81 2.19
C ALA A 322 -26.67 2.98 3.53
N ALA A 323 -26.24 2.27 4.58
CA ALA A 323 -26.84 2.36 5.91
C ALA A 323 -26.55 3.69 6.62
N GLU A 324 -25.37 4.29 6.43
CA GLU A 324 -25.01 5.56 7.09
C GLU A 324 -25.49 6.82 6.36
N ARG A 325 -25.95 6.72 5.10
CA ARG A 325 -26.51 7.85 4.34
C ARG A 325 -28.04 7.98 4.41
N GLY A 326 -28.74 7.12 5.16
CA GLY A 326 -30.21 6.97 5.06
C GLY A 326 -31.09 7.53 6.18
N GLU A 327 -30.57 7.92 7.36
CA GLU A 327 -31.43 8.16 8.55
C GLU A 327 -31.51 9.62 9.06
N ARG A 328 -31.41 10.62 8.18
CA ARG A 328 -31.76 12.02 8.53
C ARG A 328 -32.71 12.62 7.51
N GLY A 329 -34.00 12.39 7.70
CA GLY A 329 -35.04 13.04 6.90
C GLY A 329 -36.37 12.33 7.13
N GLY A 330 -37.14 12.84 8.08
CA GLY A 330 -38.37 12.20 8.52
C GLY A 330 -39.46 12.15 7.46
N ALA A 331 -40.33 11.15 7.61
CA ALA A 331 -41.76 11.33 7.41
C ALA A 331 -42.48 10.30 8.27
N LYS A 332 -43.30 10.80 9.21
CA LYS A 332 -44.29 10.02 9.95
C LYS A 332 -45.29 9.37 8.97
N PRO A 333 -45.88 8.22 9.35
CA PRO A 333 -46.72 7.40 8.49
C PRO A 333 -48.17 7.90 8.49
N SER A 334 -48.95 7.62 7.42
CA SER A 334 -50.35 7.20 7.52
C SER A 334 -50.92 6.73 6.17
N PRO A 335 -51.93 5.83 6.19
CA PRO A 335 -52.28 4.94 5.10
C PRO A 335 -53.51 5.41 4.31
N ILE A 336 -53.60 5.06 3.02
CA ILE A 336 -54.81 5.25 2.21
C ILE A 336 -55.05 3.97 1.37
N HIS A 337 -56.09 3.25 1.80
CA HIS A 337 -57.05 2.45 1.05
C HIS A 337 -56.56 1.35 0.08
N ALA A 338 -56.75 0.10 0.51
CA ALA A 338 -57.16 -0.98 -0.36
C ALA A 338 -58.70 -0.97 -0.46
N LEU A 339 -59.20 -1.20 -1.68
CA LEU A 339 -60.58 -1.43 -2.05
C LEU A 339 -61.06 -2.78 -1.50
N GLU A 340 -62.06 -2.74 -0.62
CA GLU A 340 -63.35 -3.46 -0.72
C GLU A 340 -64.38 -2.77 0.16
#